data_AF-A0A0F6MLI7-F1
#
_entry.id   AF-A0A0F6MLI7-F1
#
_cell.length_a   1.000
_cell.length_b   1.000
_cell.length_c   1.000
_cell.angle_alpha   90.00
_cell.angle_beta   90.00
_cell.angle_gamma   90.00
#
_symmetry.space_group_name_H-M   'P 1'
#
loop_
_entity.id
_entity.type
_entity.pdbx_description
1 polymer ?
#
loop_
_entity_poly.entity_id
_entity_poly.type
_entity_poly.pdbx_seq_one_letter_code
_entity_poly.pdbx_strand_id
1 'polypeptide(L)'
;MRMLEFKRTKLFDGVEYELFNKEFLLNIEGKSLSFIADDITQFKLIDYQGKQEIIYELLLKSEGNSDIITKEGLQVYYLSKDDLLIVFSLGEYQSGRYMLFLEGIWQK
;
A
#
# COMPACT_ATOMS: atom_id res chain seq x y z
N MET A 1 -13.52 0.57 11.17
CA MET A 1 -12.59 1.66 10.83
C MET A 1 -13.38 2.77 10.13
N ARG A 2 -12.85 3.99 10.01
CA ARG A 2 -13.44 5.05 9.18
C ARG A 2 -12.52 5.36 8.01
N MET A 3 -13.01 5.23 6.79
CA MET A 3 -12.28 5.62 5.59
C MET A 3 -12.10 7.14 5.54
N LEU A 4 -10.85 7.60 5.41
CA LEU A 4 -10.51 9.02 5.23
C LEU A 4 -10.27 9.35 3.75
N GLU A 5 -9.57 8.48 3.03
CA GLU A 5 -9.27 8.66 1.61
C GLU A 5 -9.30 7.32 0.85
N PHE A 6 -9.86 7.33 -0.36
CA PHE A 6 -10.05 6.13 -1.18
C PHE A 6 -9.70 6.35 -2.67
N LYS A 7 -8.87 7.37 -2.96
CA LYS A 7 -8.47 7.61 -4.34
C LYS A 7 -7.12 6.93 -4.60
N ARG A 8 -7.16 5.80 -5.31
CA ARG A 8 -5.94 5.13 -5.77
C ARG A 8 -5.03 6.13 -6.48
N THR A 9 -3.84 6.33 -5.93
CA THR A 9 -2.88 7.35 -6.38
C THR A 9 -1.54 6.71 -6.65
N LYS A 10 -1.03 6.88 -7.88
CA LYS A 10 0.30 6.38 -8.25
C LYS A 10 1.38 7.24 -7.61
N LEU A 11 2.20 6.64 -6.77
CA LEU A 11 3.33 7.30 -6.10
C LEU A 11 4.66 7.07 -6.86
N PHE A 12 4.79 5.92 -7.51
CA PHE A 12 6.00 5.53 -8.23
C PHE A 12 5.72 4.72 -9.48
N ASP A 13 6.58 4.86 -10.48
CA ASP A 13 6.60 4.12 -11.73
C ASP A 13 8.00 4.20 -12.33
N GLY A 14 8.79 3.14 -12.20
CA GLY A 14 10.22 3.17 -12.54
C GLY A 14 10.92 1.85 -12.28
N VAL A 15 12.23 1.87 -12.14
CA VAL A 15 13.05 0.67 -11.87
C VAL A 15 13.16 0.39 -10.38
N GLU A 16 13.45 -0.86 -10.02
CA GLU A 16 13.54 -1.31 -8.63
C GLU A 16 14.53 -0.49 -7.79
N TYR A 17 15.73 -0.27 -8.31
CA TYR A 17 16.77 0.49 -7.60
C TYR A 17 16.29 1.90 -7.21
N GLU A 18 15.55 2.57 -8.09
CA GLU A 18 15.02 3.90 -7.80
C GLU A 18 13.90 3.86 -6.75
N LEU A 19 13.04 2.83 -6.78
CA LEU A 19 11.96 2.66 -5.81
C LEU A 19 12.50 2.59 -4.38
N PHE A 20 13.51 1.73 -4.15
CA PHE A 20 14.04 1.48 -2.81
C PHE A 20 14.96 2.60 -2.29
N ASN A 21 15.50 3.44 -3.17
CA ASN A 21 16.31 4.61 -2.79
C ASN A 21 15.52 5.92 -2.73
N LYS A 22 14.22 5.91 -3.06
CA LYS A 22 13.37 7.10 -3.06
C LYS A 22 12.67 7.27 -1.72
N GLU A 23 12.81 8.45 -1.14
CA GLU A 23 11.96 8.90 -0.03
C GLU A 23 10.64 9.43 -0.58
N PHE A 24 9.53 8.93 -0.04
CA PHE A 24 8.17 9.36 -0.34
C PHE A 24 7.66 10.24 0.79
N LEU A 25 6.85 11.25 0.44
CA LEU A 25 6.19 12.13 1.40
C LEU A 25 4.69 12.13 1.16
N LEU A 26 3.91 11.73 2.16
CA LEU A 26 2.45 11.84 2.17
C LEU A 26 2.03 12.92 3.15
N ASN A 27 1.03 13.71 2.76
CA ASN A 27 0.39 14.69 3.63
C ASN A 27 -1.04 14.23 3.88
N ILE A 28 -1.33 13.80 5.09
CA ILE A 28 -2.61 13.20 5.50
C ILE A 28 -3.18 14.06 6.60
N GLU A 29 -4.29 14.75 6.33
CA GLU A 29 -4.98 15.63 7.29
C GLU A 29 -4.06 16.63 8.02
N GLY A 30 -3.06 17.18 7.32
CA GLY A 30 -2.09 18.13 7.89
C GLY A 30 -0.92 17.49 8.66
N LYS A 31 -0.86 16.15 8.73
CA LYS A 31 0.32 15.40 9.19
C LYS A 31 1.16 14.96 7.99
N SER A 32 2.48 15.12 8.09
CA SER A 32 3.43 14.64 7.09
C SER A 32 4.01 13.28 7.51
N LEU A 33 4.04 12.35 6.57
CA LEU A 33 4.64 11.03 6.70
C LEU A 33 5.70 10.85 5.62
N SER A 34 6.96 10.74 6.02
CA SER A 34 8.01 10.23 5.16
C SER A 34 8.18 8.72 5.31
N PHE A 35 8.47 8.03 4.21
CA PHE A 35 8.78 6.60 4.21
C PHE A 35 9.62 6.22 2.98
N ILE A 36 10.33 5.11 3.06
CA ILE A 36 10.93 4.40 1.94
C ILE A 36 10.20 3.08 1.68
N ALA A 37 10.38 2.48 0.50
CA ALA A 37 9.71 1.21 0.18
C ALA A 37 9.98 0.09 1.21
N ASP A 38 11.19 0.04 1.78
CA ASP A 38 11.53 -0.94 2.83
C ASP A 38 10.73 -0.79 4.12
N ASP A 39 10.22 0.41 4.42
CA ASP A 39 9.40 0.64 5.62
C ASP A 39 8.01 -0.03 5.49
N ILE A 40 7.54 -0.25 4.26
CA ILE A 40 6.20 -0.80 3.99
C ILE A 40 6.22 -2.27 3.61
N THR A 41 7.28 -2.77 2.96
CA THR A 41 7.36 -4.16 2.47
C THR A 41 7.38 -5.20 3.59
N GLN A 42 7.67 -4.78 4.82
CA GLN A 42 7.64 -5.61 6.02
C GLN A 42 6.21 -5.92 6.51
N PHE A 43 5.21 -5.18 6.06
CA PHE A 43 3.86 -5.20 6.62
C PHE A 43 2.84 -5.60 5.54
N LYS A 44 2.71 -6.89 5.29
CA LYS A 44 1.76 -7.43 4.30
C LYS A 44 0.32 -7.31 4.81
N LEU A 45 -0.61 -6.92 3.94
CA LEU A 45 -2.03 -6.77 4.32
C LEU A 45 -2.65 -8.09 4.83
N ILE A 46 -2.15 -9.25 4.36
CA ILE A 46 -2.60 -10.57 4.82
C ILE A 46 -2.45 -10.76 6.34
N ASP A 47 -1.45 -10.12 6.95
CA ASP A 47 -1.13 -10.24 8.37
C ASP A 47 -1.92 -9.24 9.23
N TYR A 48 -2.59 -8.28 8.61
CA TYR A 48 -3.36 -7.27 9.31
C TYR A 48 -4.66 -7.84 9.91
N GLN A 49 -4.84 -7.63 11.21
CA GLN A 49 -6.10 -7.91 11.91
C GLN A 49 -7.16 -6.88 11.46
N GLY A 50 -8.26 -7.34 10.87
CA GLY A 50 -9.29 -6.46 10.31
C GLY A 50 -9.21 -6.23 8.79
N LYS A 51 -8.29 -6.92 8.08
CA LYS A 51 -8.13 -6.83 6.62
C LYS A 51 -9.40 -7.07 5.78
N GLN A 52 -10.41 -7.74 6.32
CA GLN A 52 -11.62 -8.11 5.57
C GLN A 52 -12.38 -6.90 5.04
N GLU A 53 -12.47 -5.81 5.82
CA GLU A 53 -13.11 -4.55 5.41
C GLU A 53 -12.37 -3.94 4.21
N ILE A 54 -11.03 -3.89 4.30
CA ILE A 54 -10.14 -3.33 3.26
C ILE A 54 -10.20 -4.16 1.98
N ILE A 55 -10.16 -5.49 2.09
CA ILE A 55 -10.25 -6.41 0.95
C ILE A 55 -11.57 -6.20 0.21
N TYR A 56 -12.67 -6.05 0.94
CA TYR A 56 -14.00 -5.83 0.37
C TYR A 56 -14.09 -4.47 -0.33
N GLU A 57 -13.68 -3.39 0.33
CA GLU A 57 -13.77 -2.04 -0.20
C GLU A 57 -12.88 -1.84 -1.44
N LEU A 58 -11.64 -2.30 -1.39
CA LEU A 58 -10.68 -2.19 -2.50
C LEU A 58 -10.85 -3.28 -3.58
N LEU A 59 -11.81 -4.19 -3.43
CA LEU A 59 -12.04 -5.32 -4.36
C LEU A 59 -10.76 -6.15 -4.60
N LEU A 60 -10.00 -6.38 -3.54
CA LEU A 60 -8.73 -7.13 -3.57
C LEU A 60 -8.99 -8.63 -3.65
N LYS A 61 -7.96 -9.37 -4.05
CA LYS A 61 -8.02 -10.83 -4.17
C LYS A 61 -6.94 -11.46 -3.29
N SER A 62 -7.23 -12.64 -2.75
CA SER A 62 -6.20 -13.50 -2.17
C SER A 62 -5.47 -14.25 -3.27
N GLU A 63 -4.14 -14.23 -3.24
CA GLU A 63 -3.29 -15.11 -4.04
C GLU A 63 -2.79 -16.23 -3.14
N GLY A 64 -3.45 -17.38 -3.22
CA GLY A 64 -3.24 -18.48 -2.29
C GLY A 64 -3.54 -18.09 -0.83
N ASN A 65 -2.77 -18.64 0.09
CA ASN A 65 -2.90 -18.38 1.53
C ASN A 65 -1.90 -17.34 2.06
N SER A 66 -1.07 -16.78 1.17
CA SER A 66 0.14 -16.04 1.56
C SER A 66 0.06 -14.56 1.24
N ASP A 67 -0.69 -14.14 0.22
CA ASP A 67 -0.67 -12.76 -0.21
C ASP A 67 -2.08 -12.24 -0.55
N ILE A 68 -2.25 -10.92 -0.40
CA ILE A 68 -3.40 -10.18 -0.92
C ILE A 68 -2.87 -9.31 -2.06
N ILE A 69 -3.54 -9.34 -3.21
CA ILE A 69 -3.13 -8.67 -4.43
C ILE A 69 -4.24 -7.78 -5.01
N THR A 70 -3.86 -6.77 -5.78
CA THR A 70 -4.78 -5.96 -6.58
C THR A 70 -5.25 -6.73 -7.82
N LYS A 71 -6.18 -6.13 -8.59
CA LYS A 71 -6.61 -6.68 -9.88
C LYS A 71 -5.48 -6.79 -10.89
N GLU A 72 -4.46 -5.94 -10.79
CA GLU A 72 -3.27 -5.96 -11.64
C GLU A 72 -2.16 -6.88 -11.13
N GLY A 73 -2.39 -7.61 -10.03
CA GLY A 73 -1.40 -8.54 -9.48
C GLY A 73 -0.35 -7.89 -8.58
N LEU A 74 -0.55 -6.64 -8.15
CA LEU A 74 0.37 -5.97 -7.23
C LEU A 74 0.09 -6.44 -5.80
N GLN A 75 1.14 -6.76 -5.05
CA GLN A 75 1.02 -7.16 -3.66
C GLN A 75 0.59 -5.98 -2.77
N VAL A 76 -0.28 -6.24 -1.81
CA VAL A 76 -0.85 -5.21 -0.93
C VAL A 76 -0.19 -5.23 0.44
N TYR A 77 0.25 -4.06 0.87
CA TYR A 77 0.94 -3.79 2.12
C TYR A 77 0.18 -2.73 2.93
N TYR A 78 0.52 -2.59 4.20
CA TYR A 78 -0.03 -1.54 5.05
C TYR A 78 1.06 -0.85 5.85
N LEU A 79 0.81 0.37 6.29
CA LEU A 79 1.56 1.03 7.34
C LEU A 79 0.59 1.49 8.42
N SER A 80 0.91 1.16 9.66
CA SER A 80 0.18 1.64 10.82
C SER A 80 0.98 2.75 11.49
N LYS A 81 0.44 3.96 11.56
CA LYS A 81 1.09 5.06 12.27
C LYS A 81 0.06 5.92 12.98
N ASP A 82 0.31 6.17 14.26
CA ASP A 82 -0.68 6.72 15.18
C ASP A 82 -1.99 5.90 15.12
N ASP A 83 -3.07 6.54 14.69
CA ASP A 83 -4.43 6.02 14.53
C ASP A 83 -4.78 5.79 13.04
N LEU A 84 -3.79 5.91 12.14
CA LEU A 84 -3.98 5.77 10.71
C LEU A 84 -3.48 4.41 10.23
N LEU A 85 -4.28 3.80 9.36
CA LEU A 85 -3.91 2.67 8.53
C LEU A 85 -3.81 3.15 7.09
N ILE A 86 -2.64 3.03 6.52
CA ILE A 86 -2.35 3.47 5.14
C ILE A 86 -2.09 2.20 4.34
N VAL A 87 -2.81 2.01 3.23
CA VAL A 87 -2.71 0.79 2.42
C VAL A 87 -2.05 1.12 1.10
N PHE A 88 -1.08 0.29 0.72
CA PHE A 88 -0.29 0.43 -0.48
C PHE A 88 -0.40 -0.81 -1.35
N SER A 89 -0.28 -0.66 -2.67
CA SER A 89 0.04 -1.78 -3.55
C SER A 89 1.38 -1.56 -4.23
N LEU A 90 2.20 -2.60 -4.25
CA LEU A 90 3.57 -2.56 -4.75
C LEU A 90 3.91 -3.87 -5.47
N GLY A 91 4.66 -3.76 -6.57
CA GLY A 91 5.21 -4.91 -7.25
C GLY A 91 5.74 -4.60 -8.65
N GLU A 92 6.30 -5.63 -9.27
CA GLU A 92 6.74 -5.61 -10.66
C GLU A 92 5.51 -5.71 -11.58
N TYR A 93 5.26 -4.66 -12.36
CA TYR A 93 4.13 -4.60 -13.30
C TYR A 93 4.49 -5.16 -14.68
N GLN A 94 5.74 -4.94 -15.08
CA GLN A 94 6.38 -5.47 -16.29
C GLN A 94 7.85 -5.74 -15.96
N SER A 95 8.52 -6.60 -16.74
CA SER A 95 9.91 -6.97 -16.48
C SER A 95 10.81 -5.73 -16.27
N GLY A 96 11.38 -5.60 -15.06
CA GLY A 96 12.24 -4.50 -14.63
C GLY A 96 11.53 -3.20 -14.25
N ARG A 97 10.19 -3.16 -14.26
CA ARG A 97 9.38 -1.97 -14.02
C ARG A 97 8.42 -2.16 -12.86
N TYR A 98 8.65 -1.40 -11.79
CA TYR A 98 7.93 -1.44 -10.54
C TYR A 98 6.97 -0.27 -10.43
N MET A 99 5.83 -0.51 -9.80
CA MET A 99 4.85 0.54 -9.47
C MET A 99 4.49 0.50 -7.99
N LEU A 100 4.31 1.68 -7.41
CA LEU A 100 3.79 1.87 -6.06
C LEU A 100 2.54 2.74 -6.13
N PHE A 101 1.45 2.27 -5.53
CA PHE A 101 0.21 3.02 -5.37
C PHE A 101 -0.14 3.18 -3.89
N LEU A 102 -0.66 4.35 -3.54
CA LEU A 102 -1.49 4.53 -2.34
C LEU A 102 -2.90 4.08 -2.71
N GLU A 103 -3.41 3.05 -2.05
CA GLU A 103 -4.74 2.49 -2.30
C GLU A 103 -5.81 3.16 -1.43
N GLY A 104 -5.48 3.51 -0.19
CA GLY A 104 -6.39 4.23 0.68
C GLY A 104 -5.83 4.48 2.08
N ILE A 105 -6.58 5.26 2.85
CA ILE A 105 -6.25 5.64 4.22
C ILE A 105 -7.51 5.49 5.09
N TRP A 106 -7.36 4.79 6.20
CA TRP A 106 -8.40 4.59 7.22
C TRP A 106 -7.92 5.11 8.57
N GLN A 107 -8.84 5.70 9.32
CA GLN A 107 -8.70 5.90 10.75
C GLN A 107 -9.20 4.64 11.48
N LYS A 108 -8.44 4.12 12.45
CA LYS A 108 -8.71 2.84 13.10
C LYS A 108 -9.95 2.87 14.00
#